data_AF-A0A7L3C4W9-F1
#
_entry.id   AF-A0A7L3C4W9-F1
#
_cell.length_a   1.000
_cell.length_b   1.000
_cell.length_c   1.000
_cell.angle_alpha   90.00
_cell.angle_beta   90.00
_cell.angle_gamma   90.00
#
_symmetry.space_group_name_H-M   'P 1'
#
loop_
_entity.id
_entity.type
_entity.pdbx_description
1 polymer ?
#
loop_
_entity_poly.entity_id
_entity_poly.type
_entity_poly.pdbx_seq_one_letter_code
_entity_poly.pdbx_strand_id
1 'polypeptide(L)'
;VAFLVAYHQNKQLIGEKGLLPCKLYLQNVKKYFKGKINLDALSYAPTIIWFLDWSDMDSILDYLSLFGLATSAFVLVTGCANMVLMAVLWVLYLSLVNDLYNNCFLFHFSYVGTTGWESQLLETGFLGIFLCPLWTLSRLPRHTPPSRIVIWGFRWLIFRIMLGAGLIKIRGDRCWRELTCMDYHYETQPVPNPIAYFMHRSPWWFHQFETLVNHFIELVVPFFLFLGRRLCIVHGLLQILFQVLLIISGNLSFLNWLTMVPSIACFDDVSLGFLFSSRRGGVKARAAQMQLKEAAGEQLP
;
A
#
# COMPACT_ATOMS: atom_id res chain seq x y z
N VAL A 1 3.18 -2.58 10.37
CA VAL A 1 4.27 -3.37 9.73
C VAL A 1 5.40 -2.45 9.26
N ALA A 2 5.14 -1.54 8.32
CA ALA A 2 6.19 -0.69 7.76
C ALA A 2 7.00 0.11 8.80
N PHE A 3 6.35 0.73 9.78
CA PHE A 3 7.05 1.41 10.88
C PHE A 3 7.89 0.48 11.78
N LEU A 4 7.46 -0.78 11.96
CA LEU A 4 8.24 -1.75 12.73
C LEU A 4 9.51 -2.17 11.97
N VAL A 5 9.38 -2.36 10.64
CA VAL A 5 10.53 -2.62 9.77
C VAL A 5 11.49 -1.43 9.78
N ALA A 6 10.96 -0.22 9.66
CA ALA A 6 11.72 1.01 9.74
C ALA A 6 12.48 1.13 11.07
N TYR A 7 11.86 0.81 12.21
CA TYR A 7 12.51 0.82 13.52
C TYR A 7 13.73 -0.13 13.58
N HIS A 8 13.63 -1.31 12.96
CA HIS A 8 14.73 -2.29 12.99
C HIS A 8 15.82 -2.05 11.93
N GLN A 9 15.50 -1.38 10.81
CA GLN A 9 16.40 -1.26 9.65
C GLN A 9 16.96 0.14 9.43
N ASN A 10 16.23 1.20 9.80
CA ASN A 10 16.60 2.56 9.43
C ASN A 10 17.91 3.00 10.09
N LYS A 11 18.22 2.52 11.29
CA LYS A 11 19.48 2.86 11.97
C LYS A 11 20.71 2.39 11.19
N GLN A 12 20.64 1.19 10.61
CA GLN A 12 21.72 0.58 9.84
C GLN A 12 21.78 1.14 8.41
N LEU A 13 20.65 1.57 7.85
CA LEU A 13 20.59 2.13 6.50
C LEU A 13 20.94 3.62 6.46
N ILE A 14 20.19 4.42 7.23
CA ILE A 14 20.18 5.90 7.14
C ILE A 14 20.54 6.62 8.45
N GLY A 15 20.85 5.87 9.51
CA GLY A 15 21.37 6.41 10.76
C GLY A 15 22.75 7.04 10.62
N GLU A 16 23.31 7.54 11.72
CA GLU A 16 24.58 8.29 11.70
C GLU A 16 25.77 7.49 11.20
N LYS A 17 25.77 6.19 11.52
CA LYS A 17 26.77 5.21 11.08
C LYS A 17 26.19 4.24 10.05
N GLY A 18 25.07 4.61 9.42
CA GLY A 18 24.41 3.80 8.41
C GLY A 18 25.18 3.77 7.10
N LEU A 19 24.75 2.91 6.18
CA LEU A 19 25.32 2.82 4.82
C LEU A 19 25.24 4.16 4.07
N LEU A 20 24.15 4.91 4.26
CA LEU A 20 23.87 6.19 3.62
C LEU A 20 23.32 7.18 4.66
N PRO A 21 24.19 7.83 5.45
CA PRO A 21 23.74 8.67 6.56
C PRO A 21 22.89 9.85 6.10
N CYS A 22 21.64 9.92 6.60
CA CYS A 22 20.67 10.94 6.21
C CYS A 22 21.18 12.37 6.44
N LYS A 23 21.94 12.57 7.52
CA LYS A 23 22.56 13.85 7.88
C LYS A 23 23.45 14.41 6.77
N LEU A 24 24.24 13.57 6.09
CA LEU A 24 25.14 14.00 5.02
C LEU A 24 24.34 14.46 3.80
N TYR A 25 23.25 13.77 3.47
CA TYR A 25 22.38 14.16 2.37
C TYR A 25 21.65 15.47 2.62
N LEU A 26 21.01 15.65 3.77
CA LEU A 26 20.32 16.90 4.10
C LEU A 26 21.31 18.08 4.11
N GLN A 27 22.56 17.86 4.54
CA GLN A 27 23.63 18.86 4.41
C GLN A 27 23.98 19.18 2.96
N ASN A 28 24.03 18.18 2.07
CA ASN A 28 24.32 18.38 0.65
C ASN A 28 23.19 19.13 -0.06
N VAL A 29 21.93 18.80 0.21
CA VAL A 29 20.77 19.54 -0.31
C VAL A 29 20.78 20.97 0.21
N LYS A 30 21.04 21.16 1.51
CA LYS A 30 21.15 22.51 2.10
C LYS A 30 22.26 23.33 1.43
N LYS A 31 23.41 22.74 1.13
CA LYS A 31 24.50 23.40 0.38
C LYS A 31 24.08 23.75 -1.03
N TYR A 32 23.38 22.86 -1.73
CA TYR A 32 22.88 23.09 -3.09
C TYR A 32 21.93 24.30 -3.16
N PHE A 33 21.03 24.45 -2.18
CA PHE A 33 20.09 25.58 -2.07
C PHE A 33 20.64 26.79 -1.28
N LYS A 34 21.97 26.98 -1.24
CA LYS A 34 22.65 28.15 -0.63
C LYS A 34 22.34 28.36 0.87
N GLY A 35 22.12 27.28 1.62
CA GLY A 35 22.12 27.29 3.08
C GLY A 35 20.81 27.68 3.76
N LYS A 36 19.81 28.17 3.02
CA LYS A 36 18.48 28.48 3.58
C LYS A 36 17.52 27.32 3.37
N ILE A 37 16.80 26.95 4.44
CA ILE A 37 15.66 26.03 4.34
C ILE A 37 14.52 26.82 3.70
N ASN A 38 14.59 26.98 2.38
CA ASN A 38 13.56 27.64 1.58
C ASN A 38 12.49 26.62 1.17
N LEU A 39 11.34 27.13 0.71
CA LEU A 39 10.29 26.30 0.11
C LEU A 39 10.80 25.41 -1.04
N ASP A 40 11.83 25.86 -1.76
CA ASP A 40 12.48 25.09 -2.83
C ASP A 40 13.25 23.86 -2.32
N ALA A 41 13.83 23.94 -1.12
CA ALA A 41 14.50 22.80 -0.49
C ALA A 41 13.48 21.80 0.08
N LEU A 42 12.38 22.31 0.64
CA LEU A 42 11.28 21.50 1.16
C LEU A 42 10.48 20.81 0.05
N SER A 43 10.29 21.46 -1.10
CA SER A 43 9.65 20.84 -2.26
C SER A 43 10.53 19.76 -2.89
N TYR A 44 11.85 19.93 -2.84
CA TYR A 44 12.81 18.94 -3.32
C TYR A 44 12.92 17.72 -2.39
N ALA A 45 12.91 17.93 -1.07
CA ALA A 45 12.96 16.86 -0.08
C ALA A 45 11.93 17.09 1.03
N PRO A 46 10.66 16.67 0.83
CA PRO A 46 9.60 16.93 1.80
C PRO A 46 9.71 15.98 3.00
N THR A 47 10.40 16.41 4.05
CA THR A 47 10.59 15.63 5.29
C THR A 47 10.44 16.49 6.53
N ILE A 48 9.87 15.92 7.61
CA ILE A 48 9.78 16.61 8.91
C ILE A 48 11.18 16.76 9.55
N ILE A 49 12.16 15.93 9.16
CA ILE A 49 13.52 15.92 9.72
C ILE A 49 14.25 17.26 9.52
N TRP A 50 13.86 18.06 8.53
CA TRP A 50 14.35 19.44 8.37
C TRP A 50 14.11 20.34 9.59
N PHE A 51 13.05 20.08 10.35
CA PHE A 51 12.65 20.87 11.52
C PHE A 51 13.16 20.30 12.85
N LEU A 52 13.90 19.19 12.81
CA LEU A 52 14.45 18.51 13.99
C LEU A 52 15.97 18.76 14.10
N ASP A 53 16.52 18.62 15.30
CA ASP A 53 17.95 18.77 15.53
C ASP A 53 18.75 17.59 14.98
N TRP A 54 19.66 17.84 14.04
CA TRP A 54 20.47 16.78 13.39
C TRP A 54 21.63 16.28 14.25
N SER A 55 21.65 16.57 15.56
CA SER A 55 22.71 16.12 16.46
C SER A 55 22.66 14.61 16.66
N ASP A 56 21.46 14.05 16.82
CA ASP A 56 21.20 12.65 17.19
C ASP A 56 20.19 12.02 16.22
N MET A 57 20.65 11.71 14.99
CA MET A 57 19.78 11.21 13.92
C MET A 57 19.18 9.84 14.25
N ASP A 58 19.95 8.97 14.90
CA ASP A 58 19.50 7.63 15.28
C ASP A 58 18.27 7.69 16.20
N SER A 59 18.29 8.56 17.21
CA SER A 59 17.18 8.75 18.13
C SER A 59 15.95 9.32 17.42
N ILE A 60 16.13 10.27 16.49
CA ILE A 60 15.02 10.81 15.70
C ILE A 60 14.33 9.71 14.89
N LEU A 61 15.09 8.85 14.22
CA LEU A 61 14.56 7.75 13.43
C LEU A 61 13.80 6.73 14.32
N ASP A 62 14.34 6.43 15.50
CA ASP A 62 13.69 5.56 16.48
C ASP A 62 12.37 6.18 16.99
N TYR A 63 12.35 7.47 17.33
CA TYR A 63 11.14 8.15 17.78
C TYR A 63 10.07 8.26 16.68
N LEU A 64 10.46 8.60 15.45
CA LEU A 64 9.52 8.69 14.33
C LEU A 64 8.89 7.31 14.01
N SER A 65 9.72 6.27 13.98
CA SER A 65 9.25 4.91 13.72
C SER A 65 8.40 4.36 14.86
N LEU A 66 8.78 4.56 16.12
CA LEU A 66 8.01 4.14 17.29
C LEU A 66 6.69 4.90 17.42
N PHE A 67 6.69 6.21 17.16
CA PHE A 67 5.47 7.03 17.18
C PHE A 67 4.50 6.63 16.07
N GLY A 68 5.00 6.40 14.85
CA GLY A 68 4.22 5.87 13.75
C GLY A 68 3.68 4.46 14.05
N LEU A 69 4.49 3.60 14.67
CA LEU A 69 4.09 2.26 15.10
C LEU A 69 2.96 2.33 16.13
N ALA A 70 3.13 3.12 17.20
CA ALA A 70 2.14 3.29 18.26
C ALA A 70 0.82 3.84 17.73
N THR A 71 0.88 4.88 16.87
CA THR A 71 -0.31 5.48 16.25
C THR A 71 -1.02 4.47 15.34
N SER A 72 -0.28 3.69 14.55
CA SER A 72 -0.87 2.66 13.68
C SER A 72 -1.49 1.50 14.47
N ALA A 73 -0.86 1.10 15.58
CA ALA A 73 -1.37 0.07 16.49
C ALA A 73 -2.65 0.55 17.19
N PHE A 74 -2.71 1.80 17.62
CA PHE A 74 -3.90 2.41 18.20
C PHE A 74 -5.09 2.36 17.22
N VAL A 75 -4.87 2.77 15.96
CA VAL A 75 -5.91 2.71 14.91
C VAL A 75 -6.38 1.27 14.67
N LEU A 76 -5.45 0.30 14.63
CA LEU A 76 -5.76 -1.11 14.43
C LEU A 76 -6.61 -1.70 15.57
N VAL A 77 -6.24 -1.42 16.82
CA VAL A 77 -6.91 -1.98 18.01
C VAL A 77 -8.29 -1.35 18.24
N THR A 78 -8.39 -0.04 18.13
CA THR A 78 -9.66 0.67 18.35
C THR A 78 -10.62 0.51 17.18
N GLY A 79 -10.08 0.39 15.95
CA GLY A 79 -10.85 0.45 14.71
C GLY A 79 -11.48 1.82 14.49
N CYS A 80 -10.97 2.85 15.16
CA CYS A 80 -11.40 4.24 15.03
C CYS A 80 -10.26 5.04 14.41
N ALA A 81 -10.49 5.58 13.22
CA ALA A 81 -9.55 6.44 12.52
C ALA A 81 -10.18 7.80 12.26
N ASN A 82 -9.32 8.82 12.19
CA ASN A 82 -9.68 10.18 11.82
C ASN A 82 -8.71 10.61 10.69
N MET A 83 -9.18 11.46 9.76
CA MET A 83 -8.35 12.13 8.76
C MET A 83 -7.05 12.67 9.34
N VAL A 84 -7.09 13.32 10.52
CA VAL A 84 -5.87 13.88 11.16
C VAL A 84 -4.88 12.79 11.53
N LEU A 85 -5.34 11.69 12.14
CA LEU A 85 -4.46 10.56 12.50
C LEU A 85 -3.86 9.89 11.27
N MET A 86 -4.67 9.70 10.23
CA MET A 86 -4.21 9.13 8.96
C MET A 86 -3.22 10.06 8.26
N ALA A 87 -3.44 11.37 8.29
CA ALA A 87 -2.53 12.37 7.73
C ALA A 87 -1.21 12.38 8.50
N VAL A 88 -1.23 12.34 9.83
CA VAL A 88 -0.02 12.23 10.65
C VAL A 88 0.77 10.98 10.29
N LEU A 89 0.12 9.80 10.22
CA LEU A 89 0.77 8.57 9.78
C LEU A 89 1.38 8.69 8.39
N TRP A 90 0.66 9.31 7.46
CA TRP A 90 1.13 9.53 6.09
C TRP A 90 2.35 10.45 6.02
N VAL A 91 2.34 11.59 6.72
CA VAL A 91 3.48 12.53 6.73
C VAL A 91 4.70 11.93 7.43
N LEU A 92 4.50 11.19 8.53
CA LEU A 92 5.59 10.47 9.20
C LEU A 92 6.23 9.47 8.25
N TYR A 93 5.41 8.70 7.52
CA TYR A 93 5.90 7.72 6.56
C TYR A 93 6.59 8.38 5.37
N LEU A 94 5.99 9.43 4.82
CA LEU A 94 6.56 10.22 3.72
C LEU A 94 7.92 10.77 4.09
N SER A 95 8.10 11.22 5.34
CA SER A 95 9.39 11.70 5.84
C SER A 95 10.45 10.61 5.79
N LEU A 96 10.17 9.44 6.36
CA LEU A 96 11.09 8.30 6.35
C LEU A 96 11.44 7.83 4.93
N VAL A 97 10.44 7.79 4.06
CA VAL A 97 10.58 7.35 2.67
C VAL A 97 11.40 8.35 1.87
N ASN A 98 11.12 9.65 1.93
CA ASN A 98 11.85 10.65 1.15
C ASN A 98 13.33 10.75 1.55
N ASP A 99 13.65 10.60 2.82
CA ASP A 99 15.04 10.55 3.27
C ASP A 99 15.75 9.31 2.69
N LEU A 100 15.11 8.15 2.71
CA LEU A 100 15.66 6.92 2.11
C LEU A 100 15.81 7.02 0.58
N TYR A 101 14.80 7.56 -0.11
CA TYR A 101 14.73 7.62 -1.57
C TYR A 101 15.78 8.56 -2.18
N ASN A 102 16.04 9.69 -1.53
CA ASN A 102 16.97 10.67 -2.08
C ASN A 102 18.43 10.45 -1.64
N ASN A 103 18.66 9.77 -0.51
CA ASN A 103 20.01 9.34 -0.10
C ASN A 103 20.54 8.21 -1.00
N CYS A 104 19.66 7.31 -1.42
CA CYS A 104 20.05 6.18 -2.24
C CYS A 104 20.20 6.60 -3.70
N PHE A 105 21.15 5.98 -4.40
CA PHE A 105 21.39 5.96 -5.85
C PHE A 105 20.19 5.37 -6.64
N LEU A 106 18.96 5.71 -6.24
CA LEU A 106 17.69 5.27 -6.79
C LEU A 106 16.96 6.39 -7.54
N PHE A 107 17.51 7.62 -7.54
CA PHE A 107 16.99 8.71 -8.38
C PHE A 107 17.07 8.35 -9.87
N HIS A 108 18.05 7.55 -10.30
CA HIS A 108 18.16 7.05 -11.68
C HIS A 108 17.14 5.94 -11.99
N PHE A 109 16.67 5.20 -10.99
CA PHE A 109 15.66 4.15 -11.13
C PHE A 109 14.22 4.65 -10.93
N SER A 110 14.02 5.95 -10.69
CA SER A 110 12.70 6.60 -10.68
C SER A 110 11.96 6.45 -12.01
N TYR A 111 12.67 6.16 -13.11
CA TYR A 111 12.08 5.91 -14.43
C TYR A 111 11.68 4.45 -14.71
N VAL A 112 12.06 3.47 -13.87
CA VAL A 112 11.76 2.04 -14.12
C VAL A 112 11.47 1.30 -12.79
N GLY A 113 10.24 1.42 -12.30
CA GLY A 113 9.46 0.31 -11.72
C GLY A 113 9.93 -0.44 -10.45
N THR A 114 11.10 -0.15 -9.86
CA THR A 114 11.69 -1.03 -8.82
C THR A 114 11.48 -0.59 -7.36
N THR A 115 10.71 0.46 -7.10
CA THR A 115 10.35 0.90 -5.72
C THR A 115 8.83 0.98 -5.51
N GLY A 116 8.10 0.01 -6.06
CA GLY A 116 6.63 0.05 -6.13
C GLY A 116 5.91 0.05 -4.78
N TRP A 117 6.39 -0.69 -3.77
CA TRP A 117 5.62 -0.91 -2.53
C TRP A 117 5.55 0.30 -1.60
N GLU A 118 6.63 1.09 -1.50
CA GLU A 118 6.66 2.30 -0.66
C GLU A 118 5.76 3.39 -1.24
N SER A 119 5.84 3.59 -2.57
CA SER A 119 4.98 4.52 -3.31
C SER A 119 3.51 4.07 -3.24
N GLN A 120 3.24 2.78 -3.43
CA GLN A 120 1.88 2.23 -3.26
C GLN A 120 1.35 2.46 -1.84
N LEU A 121 2.19 2.35 -0.81
CA LEU A 121 1.77 2.54 0.58
C LEU A 121 1.41 4.01 0.84
N LEU A 122 2.18 4.94 0.28
CA LEU A 122 1.88 6.36 0.32
C LEU A 122 0.61 6.71 -0.46
N GLU A 123 0.39 6.14 -1.65
CA GLU A 123 -0.85 6.34 -2.43
C GLU A 123 -2.07 5.77 -1.70
N THR A 124 -1.96 4.55 -1.17
CA THR A 124 -3.03 3.89 -0.40
C THR A 124 -3.32 4.66 0.90
N GLY A 125 -2.27 5.10 1.59
CA GLY A 125 -2.37 5.91 2.80
C GLY A 125 -3.03 7.26 2.54
N PHE A 126 -2.66 7.93 1.46
CA PHE A 126 -3.25 9.20 1.05
C PHE A 126 -4.75 9.08 0.77
N LEU A 127 -5.16 8.05 0.01
CA LEU A 127 -6.59 7.75 -0.19
C LEU A 127 -7.29 7.41 1.13
N GLY A 128 -6.60 6.72 2.03
CA GLY A 128 -7.08 6.39 3.38
C GLY A 128 -7.36 7.62 4.25
N ILE A 129 -6.66 8.73 4.05
CA ILE A 129 -6.94 10.01 4.74
C ILE A 129 -8.39 10.43 4.44
N PHE A 130 -8.78 10.49 3.18
CA PHE A 130 -10.11 10.96 2.76
C PHE A 130 -11.23 9.94 2.96
N LEU A 131 -10.91 8.71 3.34
CA LEU A 131 -11.89 7.70 3.71
C LEU A 131 -12.41 7.89 5.15
N CYS A 132 -11.63 8.56 6.01
CA CYS A 132 -11.95 8.74 7.41
C CYS A 132 -12.76 10.03 7.67
N PRO A 133 -13.55 10.10 8.75
CA PRO A 133 -14.18 11.34 9.19
C PRO A 133 -13.15 12.35 9.74
N LEU A 134 -13.44 13.65 9.63
CA LEU A 134 -12.52 14.76 10.02
C LEU A 134 -12.25 14.88 11.53
N TRP A 135 -13.24 14.59 12.37
CA TRP A 135 -13.12 14.81 13.83
C TRP A 135 -13.66 13.66 14.68
N THR A 136 -14.40 12.72 14.07
CA THR A 136 -15.13 11.69 14.82
C THR A 136 -14.34 10.39 14.93
N LEU A 137 -14.01 9.96 16.15
CA LEU A 137 -13.43 8.64 16.41
C LEU A 137 -14.51 7.55 16.58
N SER A 138 -15.38 7.41 15.57
CA SER A 138 -16.39 6.36 15.53
C SER A 138 -16.03 5.31 14.50
N ARG A 139 -16.23 4.03 14.85
CA ARG A 139 -16.10 2.90 13.92
C ARG A 139 -17.10 2.96 12.76
N LEU A 140 -18.24 3.60 12.97
CA LEU A 140 -19.27 3.80 11.94
C LEU A 140 -19.85 5.22 12.13
N PRO A 141 -19.26 6.24 11.49
CA PRO A 141 -19.77 7.61 11.60
C PRO A 141 -21.13 7.72 10.89
N ARG A 142 -22.06 8.44 11.51
CA ARG A 142 -23.46 8.55 11.01
C ARG A 142 -23.62 9.59 9.89
N HIS A 143 -22.86 10.67 9.93
CA HIS A 143 -23.08 11.86 9.10
C HIS A 143 -22.02 12.03 7.99
N THR A 144 -21.09 11.09 7.86
CA THR A 144 -19.98 11.16 6.89
C THR A 144 -19.87 9.84 6.14
N PRO A 145 -20.73 9.60 5.13
CA PRO A 145 -20.62 8.41 4.30
C PRO A 145 -19.28 8.42 3.54
N PRO A 146 -18.70 7.24 3.24
CA PRO A 146 -17.44 7.16 2.50
C PRO A 146 -17.60 7.79 1.11
N SER A 147 -16.66 8.67 0.75
CA SER A 147 -16.71 9.35 -0.55
C SER A 147 -16.59 8.36 -1.70
N ARG A 148 -17.54 8.41 -2.64
CA ARG A 148 -17.51 7.59 -3.86
C ARG A 148 -16.25 7.83 -4.69
N ILE A 149 -15.71 9.05 -4.65
CA ILE A 149 -14.47 9.41 -5.36
C ILE A 149 -13.29 8.62 -4.78
N VAL A 150 -13.21 8.49 -3.46
CA VAL A 150 -12.13 7.76 -2.78
C VAL A 150 -12.25 6.26 -3.06
N ILE A 151 -13.46 5.70 -3.05
CA ILE A 151 -13.71 4.30 -3.43
C ILE A 151 -13.29 4.04 -4.89
N TRP A 152 -13.64 4.94 -5.80
CA TRP A 152 -13.15 4.86 -7.18
C TRP A 152 -11.64 5.07 -7.27
N GLY A 153 -11.05 5.90 -6.41
CA GLY A 153 -9.60 6.05 -6.28
C GLY A 153 -8.92 4.73 -5.93
N PHE A 154 -9.46 3.96 -4.97
CA PHE A 154 -8.96 2.62 -4.66
C PHE A 154 -9.15 1.63 -5.82
N ARG A 155 -10.30 1.66 -6.50
CA ARG A 155 -10.53 0.83 -7.71
C ARG A 155 -9.56 1.16 -8.84
N TRP A 156 -9.30 2.44 -9.04
CA TRP A 156 -8.32 2.92 -10.02
C TRP A 156 -6.89 2.55 -9.62
N LEU A 157 -6.59 2.58 -8.32
CA LEU A 157 -5.29 2.16 -7.79
C LEU A 157 -5.03 0.67 -8.11
N ILE A 158 -5.95 -0.24 -7.78
CA ILE A 158 -5.78 -1.66 -8.11
C ILE A 158 -5.73 -1.89 -9.63
N PHE A 159 -6.54 -1.16 -10.41
CA PHE A 159 -6.49 -1.21 -11.87
C PHE A 159 -5.08 -0.90 -12.39
N ARG A 160 -4.50 0.22 -11.96
CA ARG A 160 -3.15 0.65 -12.38
C ARG A 160 -2.07 -0.31 -11.92
N ILE A 161 -2.15 -0.82 -10.68
CA ILE A 161 -1.17 -1.76 -10.14
C ILE A 161 -1.14 -3.04 -10.97
N MET A 162 -2.30 -3.67 -11.19
CA MET A 162 -2.38 -4.96 -11.89
C MET A 162 -2.05 -4.82 -13.37
N LEU A 163 -2.61 -3.81 -14.04
CA LEU A 163 -2.32 -3.55 -15.44
C LEU A 163 -0.84 -3.16 -15.64
N GLY A 164 -0.30 -2.33 -14.74
CA GLY A 164 1.11 -1.97 -14.74
C GLY A 164 2.03 -3.18 -14.57
N ALA A 165 1.70 -4.09 -13.65
CA ALA A 165 2.43 -5.33 -13.43
C ALA A 165 2.41 -6.25 -14.66
N GLY A 166 1.26 -6.40 -15.33
CA GLY A 166 1.18 -7.21 -16.56
C GLY A 166 1.93 -6.57 -17.73
N LEU A 167 1.78 -5.26 -17.92
CA LEU A 167 2.43 -4.55 -19.04
C LEU A 167 3.95 -4.52 -18.90
N ILE A 168 4.48 -4.37 -17.67
CA ILE A 168 5.92 -4.41 -17.46
C ILE A 168 6.49 -5.81 -17.70
N LYS A 169 5.74 -6.87 -17.40
CA LYS A 169 6.13 -8.26 -17.73
C LYS A 169 6.22 -8.48 -19.24
N ILE A 170 5.20 -8.11 -20.00
CA ILE A 170 5.21 -8.22 -21.48
C ILE A 170 6.33 -7.36 -22.11
N ARG A 171 6.60 -6.18 -21.54
CA ARG A 171 7.67 -5.30 -22.02
C ARG A 171 9.06 -5.79 -21.62
N GLY A 172 9.19 -6.38 -20.44
CA GLY A 172 10.45 -6.61 -19.76
C GLY A 172 11.32 -7.66 -20.43
N ASP A 173 10.77 -8.81 -20.76
CA ASP A 173 11.56 -9.91 -21.34
C ASP A 173 10.72 -10.83 -22.26
N ARG A 174 11.40 -11.54 -23.17
CA ARG A 174 10.81 -12.52 -24.09
C ARG A 174 10.24 -13.72 -23.35
N CYS A 175 10.78 -14.11 -22.20
CA CYS A 175 10.27 -15.27 -21.45
C CYS A 175 8.79 -15.14 -21.08
N TRP A 176 8.28 -13.91 -20.91
CA TRP A 176 6.87 -13.69 -20.57
C TRP A 176 5.98 -13.95 -21.79
N ARG A 177 6.48 -13.65 -22.99
CA ARG A 177 5.79 -13.87 -24.26
C ARG A 177 5.87 -15.34 -24.72
N GLU A 178 6.98 -16.00 -24.39
CA GLU A 178 7.22 -17.42 -24.69
C GLU A 178 6.68 -18.37 -23.61
N LEU A 179 6.09 -17.83 -22.52
CA LEU A 179 5.47 -18.56 -21.41
C LEU A 179 6.45 -19.41 -20.57
N THR A 180 7.74 -19.06 -20.58
CA THR A 180 8.81 -19.81 -19.90
C THR A 180 9.31 -19.14 -18.61
N CYS A 181 8.84 -17.94 -18.25
CA CYS A 181 9.39 -17.26 -17.07
C CYS A 181 9.18 -18.03 -15.76
N MET A 182 8.06 -18.77 -15.64
CA MET A 182 7.76 -19.51 -14.41
C MET A 182 8.71 -20.69 -14.17
N ASP A 183 9.43 -21.16 -15.19
CA ASP A 183 10.45 -22.22 -15.06
C ASP A 183 11.59 -21.79 -14.12
N TYR A 184 11.99 -20.52 -14.20
CA TYR A 184 13.09 -19.95 -13.41
C TYR A 184 12.62 -19.03 -12.28
N HIS A 185 11.33 -18.66 -12.27
CA HIS A 185 10.79 -17.71 -11.32
C HIS A 185 11.04 -18.14 -9.87
N TYR A 186 10.77 -19.41 -9.55
CA TYR A 186 10.93 -19.94 -8.20
C TYR A 186 12.38 -19.97 -7.69
N GLU A 187 13.36 -20.08 -8.60
CA GLU A 187 14.78 -20.06 -8.25
C GLU A 187 15.28 -18.63 -7.99
N THR A 188 14.75 -17.66 -8.74
CA THR A 188 15.22 -16.28 -8.78
C THR A 188 14.47 -15.34 -7.84
N GLN A 189 13.51 -15.85 -7.06
CA GLN A 189 12.75 -15.04 -6.10
C GLN A 189 13.66 -14.46 -4.99
N PRO A 190 13.40 -13.22 -4.52
CA PRO A 190 14.23 -12.58 -3.50
C PRO A 190 14.31 -13.34 -2.17
N VAL A 191 13.17 -13.92 -1.74
CA VAL A 191 13.07 -14.73 -0.52
C VAL A 191 12.24 -15.97 -0.86
N PRO A 192 12.89 -17.04 -1.35
CA PRO A 192 12.18 -18.28 -1.70
C PRO A 192 11.66 -18.94 -0.43
N ASN A 193 10.47 -19.52 -0.52
CA ASN A 193 9.85 -20.24 0.59
C ASN A 193 9.90 -21.77 0.35
N PRO A 194 9.60 -22.61 1.36
CA PRO A 194 9.64 -24.06 1.18
C PRO A 194 8.69 -24.59 0.09
N ILE A 195 7.58 -23.88 -0.17
CA ILE A 195 6.60 -24.25 -1.19
C ILE A 195 7.15 -23.99 -2.59
N ALA A 196 7.92 -22.91 -2.78
CA ALA A 196 8.58 -22.55 -4.03
C ALA A 196 9.44 -23.71 -4.55
N TYR A 197 10.10 -24.45 -3.66
CA TYR A 197 10.87 -25.65 -4.02
C TYR A 197 9.99 -26.76 -4.63
N PHE A 198 8.81 -27.01 -4.08
CA PHE A 198 7.89 -28.00 -4.62
C PHE A 198 7.24 -27.52 -5.92
N MET A 199 6.90 -26.23 -6.01
CA MET A 199 6.32 -25.64 -7.22
C MET A 199 7.32 -25.65 -8.38
N HIS A 200 8.60 -25.35 -8.13
CA HIS A 200 9.65 -25.41 -9.15
C HIS A 200 9.82 -26.82 -9.77
N ARG A 201 9.48 -27.88 -9.02
CA ARG A 201 9.55 -29.27 -9.52
C ARG A 201 8.33 -29.71 -10.32
N SER A 202 7.38 -28.82 -10.52
CA SER A 202 6.20 -29.10 -11.31
C SER A 202 6.55 -29.26 -12.80
N PRO A 203 5.70 -29.94 -13.60
CA PRO A 203 5.98 -30.13 -15.02
C PRO A 203 5.87 -28.81 -15.80
N TRP A 204 6.64 -28.69 -16.89
CA TRP A 204 6.70 -27.48 -17.74
C TRP A 204 5.33 -26.93 -18.19
N TRP A 205 4.36 -27.80 -18.50
CA TRP A 205 3.01 -27.37 -18.92
C TRP A 205 2.27 -26.62 -17.79
N PHE A 206 2.58 -26.93 -16.54
CA PHE A 206 2.02 -26.23 -15.38
C PHE A 206 2.59 -24.81 -15.28
N HIS A 207 3.91 -24.64 -15.47
CA HIS A 207 4.55 -23.33 -15.49
C HIS A 207 4.07 -22.44 -16.65
N GLN A 208 3.81 -23.03 -17.82
CA GLN A 208 3.16 -22.30 -18.92
C GLN A 208 1.75 -21.85 -18.55
N PHE A 209 0.96 -22.75 -17.94
CA PHE A 209 -0.37 -22.41 -17.46
C PHE A 209 -0.34 -21.31 -16.40
N GLU A 210 0.58 -21.36 -15.43
CA GLU A 210 0.79 -20.29 -14.44
C GLU A 210 1.09 -18.96 -15.11
N THR A 211 1.97 -18.96 -16.12
CA THR A 211 2.30 -17.74 -16.87
C THR A 211 1.06 -17.18 -17.58
N LEU A 212 0.25 -18.04 -18.20
CA LEU A 212 -1.00 -17.61 -18.84
C LEU A 212 -2.01 -17.05 -17.84
N VAL A 213 -2.18 -17.69 -16.69
CA VAL A 213 -3.07 -17.23 -15.62
C VAL A 213 -2.61 -15.87 -15.08
N ASN A 214 -1.30 -15.68 -14.89
CA ASN A 214 -0.72 -14.37 -14.54
C ASN A 214 -1.14 -13.29 -15.54
N HIS A 215 -0.92 -13.52 -16.84
CA HIS A 215 -1.31 -12.57 -17.89
C HIS A 215 -2.80 -12.29 -17.89
N PHE A 216 -3.65 -13.31 -17.71
CA PHE A 216 -5.09 -13.13 -17.64
C PHE A 216 -5.50 -12.24 -16.46
N ILE A 217 -4.99 -12.52 -15.27
CA ILE A 217 -5.35 -11.78 -14.04
C ILE A 217 -4.79 -10.35 -14.04
N GLU A 218 -3.62 -10.14 -14.64
CA GLU A 218 -2.97 -8.82 -14.65
C GLU A 218 -3.42 -7.95 -15.83
N LEU A 219 -3.79 -8.52 -16.98
CA LEU A 219 -4.12 -7.73 -18.18
C LEU A 219 -5.60 -7.73 -18.53
N VAL A 220 -6.33 -8.82 -18.27
CA VAL A 220 -7.74 -8.92 -18.67
C VAL A 220 -8.66 -8.58 -17.52
N VAL A 221 -8.43 -9.21 -16.36
CA VAL A 221 -9.29 -9.04 -15.18
C VAL A 221 -9.45 -7.58 -14.76
N PRO A 222 -8.44 -6.68 -14.78
CA PRO A 222 -8.63 -5.28 -14.37
C PRO A 222 -9.76 -4.55 -15.11
N PHE A 223 -10.03 -4.91 -16.37
CA PHE A 223 -11.12 -4.31 -17.14
C PHE A 223 -12.51 -4.66 -16.62
N PHE A 224 -12.65 -5.72 -15.81
CA PHE A 224 -13.92 -6.12 -15.20
C PHE A 224 -14.47 -5.05 -14.24
N LEU A 225 -13.62 -4.14 -13.75
CA LEU A 225 -14.04 -2.98 -12.96
C LEU A 225 -15.04 -2.08 -13.70
N PHE A 226 -14.96 -2.01 -15.03
CA PHE A 226 -15.81 -1.17 -15.86
C PHE A 226 -17.09 -1.88 -16.33
N LEU A 227 -17.19 -3.20 -16.16
CA LEU A 227 -18.27 -4.02 -16.72
C LEU A 227 -19.45 -4.25 -15.76
N GLY A 228 -19.59 -3.40 -14.74
CA GLY A 228 -20.73 -3.37 -13.82
C GLY A 228 -20.51 -4.09 -12.48
N ARG A 229 -21.56 -4.13 -11.64
CA ARG A 229 -21.47 -4.56 -10.23
C ARG A 229 -20.93 -5.99 -10.05
N ARG A 230 -21.48 -6.95 -10.80
CA ARG A 230 -21.10 -8.37 -10.65
C ARG A 230 -19.65 -8.62 -11.02
N LEU A 231 -19.21 -8.04 -12.13
CA LEU A 231 -17.85 -8.19 -12.62
C LEU A 231 -16.83 -7.43 -11.76
N CYS A 232 -17.22 -6.32 -11.14
CA CYS A 232 -16.40 -5.65 -10.12
C CYS A 232 -16.16 -6.54 -8.89
N ILE A 233 -17.19 -7.27 -8.41
CA ILE A 233 -17.03 -8.23 -7.30
C ILE A 233 -16.12 -9.39 -7.72
N VAL A 234 -16.33 -9.95 -8.91
CA VAL A 234 -15.46 -11.02 -9.46
C VAL A 234 -14.02 -10.54 -9.60
N HIS A 235 -13.80 -9.30 -10.06
CA HIS A 235 -12.48 -8.67 -10.08
C HIS A 235 -11.85 -8.68 -8.70
N GLY A 236 -12.52 -8.10 -7.69
CA GLY A 236 -12.00 -8.05 -6.33
C GLY A 236 -11.63 -9.43 -5.78
N LEU A 237 -12.45 -10.45 -6.06
CA LEU A 237 -12.22 -11.82 -5.62
C LEU A 237 -11.01 -12.45 -6.32
N LEU A 238 -10.92 -12.33 -7.65
CA LEU A 238 -9.80 -12.85 -8.42
C LEU A 238 -8.48 -12.17 -8.01
N GLN A 239 -8.50 -10.85 -7.78
CA GLN A 239 -7.31 -10.13 -7.32
C GLN A 239 -6.85 -10.58 -5.93
N ILE A 240 -7.78 -10.72 -4.96
CA ILE A 240 -7.42 -11.22 -3.63
C ILE A 240 -6.88 -12.65 -3.71
N LEU A 241 -7.55 -13.54 -4.46
CA LEU A 241 -7.10 -14.92 -4.62
C LEU A 241 -5.70 -14.98 -5.23
N PHE A 242 -5.44 -14.18 -6.27
CA PHE A 242 -4.14 -14.10 -6.90
C PHE A 242 -3.04 -13.64 -5.93
N GLN A 243 -3.29 -12.58 -5.16
CA GLN A 243 -2.34 -12.10 -4.15
C GLN A 243 -2.09 -13.13 -3.05
N VAL A 244 -3.11 -13.90 -2.63
CA VAL A 244 -2.95 -14.99 -1.66
C VAL A 244 -2.08 -16.11 -2.25
N LEU A 245 -2.30 -16.50 -3.51
CA LEU A 245 -1.45 -17.50 -4.18
C LEU A 245 0.00 -17.03 -4.24
N LEU A 246 0.25 -15.76 -4.58
CA LEU A 246 1.59 -15.18 -4.59
C LEU A 246 2.27 -15.21 -3.22
N ILE A 247 1.54 -15.00 -2.13
CA ILE A 247 2.06 -15.10 -0.75
C ILE A 247 2.43 -16.55 -0.40
N ILE A 248 1.62 -17.51 -0.85
CA ILE A 248 1.87 -18.94 -0.61
C ILE A 248 3.06 -19.42 -1.45
N SER A 249 3.22 -18.92 -2.68
CA SER A 249 4.25 -19.35 -3.61
C SER A 249 5.59 -18.64 -3.42
N GLY A 250 5.62 -17.48 -2.77
CA GLY A 250 6.83 -16.70 -2.53
C GLY A 250 6.64 -15.56 -1.54
N ASN A 251 7.74 -14.94 -1.08
CA ASN A 251 7.67 -13.83 -0.14
C ASN A 251 8.08 -12.50 -0.81
N LEU A 252 7.07 -11.69 -1.14
CA LEU A 252 7.23 -10.32 -1.68
C LEU A 252 7.03 -9.25 -0.60
N SER A 253 7.37 -9.57 0.67
CA SER A 253 7.17 -8.69 1.81
C SER A 253 5.69 -8.29 1.97
N PHE A 254 5.40 -7.04 2.30
CA PHE A 254 4.04 -6.53 2.50
C PHE A 254 3.33 -6.08 1.21
N LEU A 255 3.96 -6.19 0.03
CA LEU A 255 3.40 -5.73 -1.24
C LEU A 255 2.07 -6.43 -1.58
N ASN A 256 2.04 -7.76 -1.48
CA ASN A 256 0.85 -8.55 -1.80
C ASN A 256 -0.33 -8.17 -0.88
N TRP A 257 -0.03 -8.01 0.42
CA TRP A 257 -1.01 -7.56 1.42
C TRP A 257 -1.54 -6.16 1.11
N LEU A 258 -0.66 -5.25 0.73
CA LEU A 258 -1.02 -3.89 0.37
C LEU A 258 -1.86 -3.83 -0.91
N THR A 259 -1.68 -4.77 -1.84
CA THR A 259 -2.45 -4.88 -3.07
C THR A 259 -3.83 -5.49 -2.85
N MET A 260 -4.00 -6.30 -1.80
CA MET A 260 -5.32 -6.78 -1.38
C MET A 260 -6.22 -5.66 -0.84
N VAL A 261 -5.66 -4.66 -0.15
CA VAL A 261 -6.43 -3.54 0.44
C VAL A 261 -7.33 -2.80 -0.58
N PRO A 262 -6.82 -2.27 -1.71
CA PRO A 262 -7.68 -1.60 -2.70
C PRO A 262 -8.67 -2.56 -3.37
N SER A 263 -8.37 -3.86 -3.41
CA SER A 263 -9.30 -4.87 -3.95
C SER A 263 -10.56 -5.00 -3.10
N ILE A 264 -10.50 -4.70 -1.80
CA ILE A 264 -11.66 -4.69 -0.89
C ILE A 264 -12.70 -3.64 -1.33
N ALA A 265 -12.26 -2.52 -1.93
CA ALA A 265 -13.15 -1.46 -2.42
C ALA A 265 -14.03 -1.89 -3.62
N CYS A 266 -13.80 -3.09 -4.17
CA CYS A 266 -14.61 -3.67 -5.23
C CYS A 266 -15.90 -4.34 -4.69
N PHE A 267 -15.90 -4.73 -3.42
CA PHE A 267 -17.06 -5.36 -2.78
C PHE A 267 -18.04 -4.32 -2.24
N ASP A 268 -19.31 -4.68 -2.20
CA ASP A 268 -20.36 -3.88 -1.58
C ASP A 268 -20.67 -4.37 -0.15
N ASP A 269 -21.38 -3.54 0.62
CA ASP A 269 -21.76 -3.84 2.00
C ASP A 269 -22.53 -5.16 2.12
N VAL A 270 -23.31 -5.51 1.09
CA VAL A 270 -24.07 -6.77 1.04
C VAL A 270 -23.12 -7.96 0.94
N SER A 271 -22.12 -7.90 0.04
CA SER A 271 -21.14 -8.98 -0.14
C SER A 271 -20.25 -9.15 1.08
N LEU A 272 -19.90 -8.07 1.79
CA LEU A 272 -19.06 -8.13 3.00
C LEU A 272 -19.87 -8.38 4.28
N GLY A 273 -21.20 -8.33 4.21
CA GLY A 273 -22.10 -8.42 5.37
C GLY A 273 -22.04 -9.74 6.14
N PHE A 274 -21.42 -10.79 5.60
CA PHE A 274 -21.22 -12.07 6.32
C PHE A 274 -20.07 -11.99 7.33
N LEU A 275 -19.11 -11.09 7.16
CA LEU A 275 -17.94 -10.94 8.05
C LEU A 275 -18.31 -10.29 9.39
N PHE A 276 -19.45 -9.61 9.45
CA PHE A 276 -19.88 -8.86 10.63
C PHE A 276 -21.02 -9.56 11.37
N SER A 277 -20.93 -9.61 12.70
CA SER A 277 -21.94 -10.24 13.55
C SER A 277 -23.33 -9.61 13.36
N SER A 278 -24.35 -10.48 13.23
CA SER A 278 -25.77 -10.10 13.17
C SER A 278 -26.36 -9.77 14.56
N ARG A 279 -25.55 -9.74 15.63
CA ARG A 279 -26.03 -9.45 17.00
C ARG A 279 -26.68 -8.07 17.06
N ARG A 280 -27.76 -7.95 17.85
CA ARG A 280 -28.47 -6.68 18.10
C ARG A 280 -27.47 -5.63 18.60
N GLY A 281 -27.31 -4.53 17.87
CA GLY A 281 -26.34 -3.47 18.15
C GLY A 281 -24.97 -3.60 17.49
N GLY A 282 -24.71 -4.68 16.75
CA GLY A 282 -23.50 -4.88 15.95
C GLY A 282 -23.42 -3.96 14.71
N VAL A 283 -22.24 -3.90 14.09
CA VAL A 283 -21.95 -3.01 12.95
C VAL A 283 -22.95 -3.23 11.79
N LYS A 284 -23.26 -4.50 11.48
CA LYS A 284 -24.22 -4.87 10.44
C LYS A 284 -25.62 -4.32 10.70
N ALA A 285 -26.11 -4.44 11.94
CA ALA A 285 -27.43 -3.94 12.33
C ALA A 285 -27.49 -2.39 12.28
N ARG A 286 -26.41 -1.72 12.70
CA ARG A 286 -26.30 -0.26 12.64
C ARG A 286 -26.24 0.26 11.21
N ALA A 287 -25.48 -0.39 10.34
CA ALA A 287 -25.40 -0.05 8.91
C ALA A 287 -26.76 -0.21 8.21
N ALA A 288 -27.45 -1.33 8.44
CA ALA A 288 -28.79 -1.56 7.89
C ALA A 288 -29.79 -0.49 8.37
N GLN A 289 -29.74 -0.08 9.63
CA GLN A 289 -30.57 1.01 10.15
C GLN A 289 -30.27 2.36 9.48
N MET A 290 -29.00 2.67 9.20
CA MET A 290 -28.63 3.90 8.49
C MET A 290 -29.14 3.89 7.06
N GLN A 291 -28.96 2.77 6.33
CA GLN A 291 -29.46 2.61 4.96
C GLN A 291 -30.99 2.72 4.89
N LEU A 292 -31.70 2.15 5.88
CA LEU A 292 -33.17 2.28 5.98
C LEU A 292 -33.62 3.73 6.21
N LYS A 293 -32.92 4.48 7.07
CA LYS A 293 -33.21 5.90 7.31
C LYS A 293 -32.94 6.77 6.09
N GLU A 294 -31.82 6.52 5.40
CA GLU A 294 -31.47 7.20 4.15
C GLU A 294 -32.49 6.91 3.05
N ALA A 295 -32.94 5.65 2.91
CA ALA A 295 -34.01 5.27 1.98
C ALA A 295 -35.37 5.88 2.34
N ALA A 296 -35.62 6.15 3.62
CA ALA A 296 -36.83 6.83 4.10
C ALA A 296 -36.81 8.35 3.91
N GLY A 297 -35.71 8.94 3.42
CA GLY A 297 -35.59 10.38 3.20
C GLY A 297 -35.46 11.21 4.48
N GLU A 298 -35.27 10.57 5.64
CA GLU A 298 -34.92 11.29 6.87
C GLU A 298 -33.50 11.84 6.70
N GLN A 299 -33.37 13.14 6.42
CA GLN A 299 -32.08 13.81 6.54
C GLN A 299 -31.61 13.63 7.98
N LEU A 300 -30.53 12.85 8.14
CA LEU A 300 -29.82 12.72 9.40
C LEU A 300 -29.45 14.15 9.85
N PRO A 301 -29.88 14.58 11.05
CA PRO A 301 -29.67 15.95 11.53
C PRO A 301 -28.19 16.33 11.59
#